data_AF-A0A946LCC2-F1
#
_entry.id   AF-A0A946LCC2-F1
#
_cell.length_a   1.000
_cell.length_b   1.000
_cell.length_c   1.000
_cell.angle_alpha   90.00
_cell.angle_beta   90.00
_cell.angle_gamma   90.00
#
_symmetry.space_group_name_H-M   'P 1'
#
loop_
_entity.id
_entity.type
_entity.pdbx_description
1 polymer ?
#
loop_
_entity_poly.entity_id
_entity_poly.type
_entity_poly.pdbx_seq_one_letter_code
_entity_poly.pdbx_strand_id
1 'polypeptide(L)'
;MAENYQSKRERWQRQRETFPPALQDIALSTVDSIGALEEPARQLLAEVFSELESIPKAITLLDIFPDIPADMLLRFANAEKSISWQSIQTPVEPKVQSPSKANIAEDLLTLADLLQGFYPGMPRTAAEALAASSTMQAALQVVKSVRLARENAKSDFIHLCLYGLFKENTSALEAEIRANPAFLNAARQSSLWAE
;
A
#
# COMPACT_ATOMS: atom_id res chain seq x y z
N MET A 1 -21.63 -31.48 16.67
CA MET A 1 -23.09 -31.40 16.43
C MET A 1 -23.31 -30.32 15.38
N ALA A 2 -23.84 -30.66 14.20
CA ALA A 2 -24.09 -29.67 13.16
C ALA A 2 -25.26 -28.78 13.59
N GLU A 3 -25.05 -27.47 13.58
CA GLU A 3 -26.07 -26.47 13.93
C GLU A 3 -27.26 -26.62 12.98
N ASN A 4 -28.48 -26.74 13.54
CA ASN A 4 -29.69 -26.92 12.73
C ASN A 4 -30.02 -25.61 12.02
N TYR A 5 -30.48 -25.68 10.75
CA TYR A 5 -30.68 -24.50 9.90
C TYR A 5 -31.64 -23.46 10.52
N GLN A 6 -32.62 -23.92 11.30
CA GLN A 6 -33.55 -23.06 12.04
C GLN A 6 -32.85 -22.22 13.13
N SER A 7 -31.97 -22.84 13.92
CA SER A 7 -31.19 -22.15 14.96
C SER A 7 -30.24 -21.11 14.37
N LYS A 8 -29.64 -21.42 13.21
CA LYS A 8 -28.78 -20.48 12.48
C LYS A 8 -29.55 -19.26 11.99
N ARG A 9 -30.78 -19.46 11.50
CA ARG A 9 -31.64 -18.37 11.03
C ARG A 9 -32.09 -17.45 12.16
N GLU A 10 -32.47 -18.00 13.31
CA GLU A 10 -32.82 -17.21 14.50
C GLU A 10 -31.64 -16.37 14.99
N ARG A 11 -30.43 -16.95 14.97
CA ARG A 11 -29.19 -16.23 15.31
C ARG A 11 -28.97 -15.04 14.37
N TRP A 12 -29.09 -15.24 13.06
CA TRP A 12 -28.95 -14.16 12.08
C TRP A 12 -30.01 -13.07 12.24
N GLN A 13 -31.25 -13.42 12.61
CA GLN A 13 -32.29 -12.43 12.88
C GLN A 13 -31.95 -11.57 14.09
N ARG A 14 -31.55 -12.17 15.21
CA ARG A 14 -31.13 -11.41 16.41
C ARG A 14 -29.91 -10.53 16.14
N GLN A 15 -28.98 -11.00 15.33
CA GLN A 15 -27.79 -10.24 14.98
C GLN A 15 -28.11 -9.06 14.05
N ARG A 16 -29.01 -9.25 13.09
CA ARG A 16 -29.50 -8.18 12.20
C ARG A 16 -30.22 -7.07 12.97
N GLU A 17 -30.93 -7.39 14.04
CA GLU A 17 -31.56 -6.39 14.94
C GLU A 17 -30.55 -5.48 15.64
N THR A 18 -29.29 -5.91 15.80
CA THR A 18 -28.23 -5.09 16.42
C THR A 18 -27.54 -4.13 15.45
N PHE A 19 -27.82 -4.23 14.14
CA PHE A 19 -27.21 -3.36 13.14
C PHE A 19 -27.90 -2.00 13.04
N PRO A 20 -27.18 -0.97 12.55
CA PRO A 20 -27.77 0.32 12.19
C PRO A 20 -29.00 0.16 11.30
N PRO A 21 -30.02 1.04 11.41
CA PRO A 21 -31.31 0.87 10.75
C PRO A 21 -31.20 0.69 9.23
N ALA A 22 -30.23 1.34 8.58
CA ALA A 22 -29.98 1.19 7.15
C ALA A 22 -29.57 -0.25 6.76
N LEU A 23 -28.88 -0.97 7.65
CA LEU A 23 -28.41 -2.33 7.44
C LEU A 23 -29.40 -3.38 7.95
N GLN A 24 -30.55 -2.98 8.49
CA GLN A 24 -31.59 -3.89 8.95
C GLN A 24 -32.43 -4.46 7.81
N ASP A 25 -32.17 -4.15 6.54
CA ASP A 25 -32.89 -4.72 5.37
C ASP A 25 -32.04 -5.63 4.47
N ILE A 26 -30.83 -5.99 4.93
CA ILE A 26 -29.89 -6.84 4.20
C ILE A 26 -30.28 -8.33 4.15
N ALA A 27 -29.75 -9.04 3.16
CA ALA A 27 -29.87 -10.48 3.06
C ALA A 27 -29.25 -11.20 4.27
N LEU A 28 -29.91 -12.25 4.77
CA LEU A 28 -29.41 -13.01 5.94
C LEU A 28 -28.04 -13.65 5.70
N SER A 29 -27.68 -13.90 4.44
CA SER A 29 -26.37 -14.45 4.06
C SER A 29 -25.19 -13.51 4.32
N THR A 30 -25.43 -12.20 4.42
CA THR A 30 -24.38 -11.19 4.65
C THR A 30 -24.28 -10.78 6.11
N VAL A 31 -25.17 -11.26 6.97
CA VAL A 31 -25.23 -10.89 8.40
C VAL A 31 -23.98 -11.30 9.15
N ASP A 32 -23.46 -12.51 8.91
CA ASP A 32 -22.22 -12.96 9.55
C ASP A 32 -21.03 -12.08 9.14
N SER A 33 -20.94 -11.73 7.85
CA SER A 33 -19.83 -10.94 7.31
C SER A 33 -19.86 -9.50 7.81
N ILE A 34 -21.05 -8.88 7.90
CA ILE A 34 -21.20 -7.53 8.47
C ILE A 34 -20.96 -7.57 9.99
N GLY A 35 -21.38 -8.64 10.66
CA GLY A 35 -21.13 -8.84 12.08
C GLY A 35 -19.65 -9.01 12.44
N ALA A 36 -18.83 -9.47 11.49
CA ALA A 36 -17.39 -9.59 11.66
C ALA A 36 -16.64 -8.25 11.52
N LEU A 37 -17.21 -7.26 10.83
CA LEU A 37 -16.62 -5.93 10.67
C LEU A 37 -16.55 -5.18 12.01
N GLU A 38 -15.54 -4.32 12.17
CA GLU A 38 -15.45 -3.44 13.32
C GLU A 38 -16.60 -2.41 13.35
N GLU A 39 -16.91 -1.88 14.54
CA GLU A 39 -17.98 -0.89 14.72
C GLU A 39 -17.87 0.35 13.81
N PRO A 40 -16.69 1.02 13.64
CA PRO A 40 -16.56 2.14 12.71
C PRO A 40 -16.81 1.73 11.26
N ALA A 41 -16.34 0.55 10.84
CA ALA A 41 -16.58 0.03 9.51
C ALA A 41 -18.07 -0.29 9.27
N ARG A 42 -18.79 -0.79 10.29
CA ARG A 42 -20.25 -1.00 10.24
C ARG A 42 -21.02 0.30 10.11
N GLN A 43 -20.60 1.35 10.81
CA GLN A 43 -21.22 2.67 10.73
C GLN A 43 -21.01 3.30 9.35
N LEU A 44 -19.80 3.20 8.82
CA LEU A 44 -19.48 3.70 7.49
C LEU A 44 -20.25 2.94 6.41
N LEU A 45 -20.36 1.61 6.50
CA LEU A 45 -21.20 0.80 5.62
C LEU A 45 -22.66 1.25 5.65
N ALA A 46 -23.20 1.57 6.84
CA ALA A 46 -24.56 2.04 7.01
C ALA A 46 -24.81 3.42 6.39
N GLU A 47 -23.82 4.32 6.47
CA GLU A 47 -23.87 5.66 5.88
C GLU A 47 -23.95 5.59 4.35
N VAL A 48 -23.12 4.76 3.72
CA VAL A 48 -23.05 4.66 2.26
C VAL A 48 -24.05 3.65 1.66
N PHE A 49 -24.81 2.93 2.50
CA PHE A 49 -25.59 1.76 2.09
C PHE A 49 -26.56 2.04 0.94
N SER A 50 -27.23 3.19 0.96
CA SER A 50 -28.20 3.57 -0.08
C SER A 50 -27.58 3.84 -1.45
N GLU A 51 -26.28 4.14 -1.47
CA GLU A 51 -25.53 4.48 -2.68
C GLU A 51 -24.69 3.30 -3.19
N LEU A 52 -24.67 2.16 -2.49
CA LEU A 52 -23.89 0.98 -2.86
C LEU A 52 -24.59 0.11 -3.90
N GLU A 53 -23.91 -0.15 -5.01
CA GLU A 53 -24.34 -1.12 -6.03
C GLU A 53 -24.00 -2.56 -5.63
N SER A 54 -22.97 -2.76 -4.79
CA SER A 54 -22.50 -4.09 -4.38
C SER A 54 -22.08 -4.16 -2.90
N ILE A 55 -23.01 -4.60 -2.06
CA ILE A 55 -22.79 -4.84 -0.63
C ILE A 55 -21.62 -5.83 -0.37
N PRO A 56 -21.49 -6.97 -1.09
CA PRO A 56 -20.38 -7.88 -0.85
C PRO A 56 -19.01 -7.25 -1.10
N LYS A 57 -18.87 -6.40 -2.12
CA LYS A 57 -17.62 -5.68 -2.40
C LYS A 57 -17.30 -4.69 -1.28
N ALA A 58 -18.29 -3.94 -0.82
CA ALA A 58 -18.09 -2.99 0.27
C ALA A 58 -17.65 -3.68 1.56
N ILE A 59 -18.25 -4.82 1.90
CA ILE A 59 -17.84 -5.64 3.05
C ILE A 59 -16.38 -6.08 2.91
N THR A 60 -15.98 -6.60 1.74
CA THR A 60 -14.58 -7.03 1.53
C THR A 60 -13.58 -5.89 1.61
N LEU A 61 -13.96 -4.68 1.17
CA LEU A 61 -13.10 -3.50 1.25
C LEU A 61 -12.95 -3.02 2.69
N LEU A 62 -14.03 -3.07 3.48
CA LEU A 62 -14.02 -2.67 4.88
C LEU A 62 -13.33 -3.68 5.80
N ASP A 63 -13.33 -4.96 5.44
CA ASP A 63 -12.56 -6.00 6.14
C ASP A 63 -11.03 -5.78 5.97
N ILE A 64 -10.62 -5.24 4.82
CA ILE A 64 -9.20 -4.97 4.51
C ILE A 64 -8.79 -3.56 4.98
N PHE A 65 -9.67 -2.56 4.81
CA PHE A 65 -9.42 -1.15 5.07
C PHE A 65 -10.56 -0.58 5.93
N PRO A 66 -10.54 -0.76 7.27
CA PRO A 66 -11.62 -0.30 8.14
C PRO A 66 -11.79 1.22 8.16
N ASP A 67 -10.70 1.96 7.89
CA ASP A 67 -10.67 3.44 7.88
C ASP A 67 -10.75 4.04 6.46
N ILE A 68 -11.22 3.28 5.46
CA ILE A 68 -11.40 3.82 4.11
C ILE A 68 -12.43 4.95 4.11
N PRO A 69 -12.16 6.12 3.50
CA PRO A 69 -13.14 7.19 3.46
C PRO A 69 -14.32 6.83 2.55
N ALA A 70 -15.50 7.36 2.90
CA ALA A 70 -16.78 7.00 2.28
C ALA A 70 -16.82 7.20 0.76
N ASP A 71 -16.18 8.27 0.27
CA ASP A 71 -16.08 8.57 -1.16
C ASP A 71 -15.25 7.51 -1.92
N MET A 72 -14.15 7.04 -1.33
CA MET A 72 -13.35 5.96 -1.91
C MET A 72 -14.08 4.63 -1.85
N LEU A 73 -14.77 4.33 -0.75
CA LEU A 73 -15.56 3.10 -0.64
C LEU A 73 -16.62 3.01 -1.73
N LEU A 74 -17.38 4.08 -1.95
CA LEU A 74 -18.41 4.15 -3.00
C LEU A 74 -17.80 3.99 -4.40
N ARG A 75 -16.69 4.68 -4.68
CA ARG A 75 -16.00 4.57 -5.97
C ARG A 75 -15.55 3.14 -6.28
N PHE A 76 -15.04 2.41 -5.29
CA PHE A 76 -14.56 1.04 -5.49
C PHE A 76 -15.67 -0.01 -5.47
N ALA A 77 -16.69 0.18 -4.63
CA ALA A 77 -17.82 -0.74 -4.55
C ALA A 77 -18.75 -0.64 -5.77
N ASN A 78 -18.93 0.56 -6.32
CA ASN A 78 -19.80 0.84 -7.48
C ASN A 78 -19.08 0.77 -8.83
N ALA A 79 -17.81 0.38 -8.85
CA ALA A 79 -17.12 0.14 -10.12
C ALA A 79 -17.83 -1.04 -10.85
N GLU A 80 -18.52 -0.73 -11.96
CA GLU A 80 -19.23 -1.69 -12.84
C GLU A 80 -18.30 -2.81 -13.31
N LYS A 81 -17.03 -2.46 -13.56
CA LYS A 81 -15.98 -3.45 -13.69
C LYS A 81 -15.72 -4.00 -12.30
N SER A 82 -16.23 -5.20 -12.06
CA SER A 82 -15.64 -6.17 -11.14
C SER A 82 -14.15 -5.83 -10.97
N ILE A 83 -13.71 -5.55 -9.74
CA ILE A 83 -12.30 -5.70 -9.41
C ILE A 83 -12.02 -7.16 -9.74
N SER A 84 -11.61 -7.38 -10.98
CA SER A 84 -11.30 -8.69 -11.47
C SER A 84 -10.02 -9.01 -10.73
N TRP A 85 -10.13 -9.79 -9.67
CA TRP A 85 -8.99 -10.41 -9.02
C TRP A 85 -8.14 -11.21 -10.04
N GLN A 86 -8.67 -11.50 -11.24
CA GLN A 86 -7.96 -12.09 -12.40
C GLN A 86 -7.21 -11.05 -13.26
N SER A 87 -7.49 -9.75 -13.11
CA SER A 87 -6.74 -8.64 -13.70
C SER A 87 -5.60 -8.14 -12.82
N ILE A 88 -5.46 -8.70 -11.61
CA ILE A 88 -4.13 -8.95 -11.06
C ILE A 88 -3.50 -9.91 -12.06
N GLN A 89 -2.77 -9.36 -13.03
CA GLN A 89 -1.81 -10.17 -13.75
C GLN A 89 -1.01 -10.86 -12.64
N THR A 90 -1.11 -12.20 -12.58
CA THR A 90 -0.05 -12.98 -11.96
C THR A 90 1.24 -12.31 -12.39
N PRO A 91 2.14 -11.95 -11.47
CA PRO A 91 3.45 -11.50 -11.89
C PRO A 91 3.89 -12.58 -12.86
N VAL A 92 4.02 -12.23 -14.15
CA VAL A 92 4.76 -13.07 -15.08
C VAL A 92 6.02 -13.30 -14.29
N GLU A 93 6.28 -14.56 -13.89
CA GLU A 93 7.51 -14.92 -13.19
C GLU A 93 8.57 -14.07 -13.85
N PRO A 94 9.25 -13.17 -13.11
CA PRO A 94 10.30 -12.41 -13.73
C PRO A 94 11.26 -13.49 -14.19
N LYS A 95 11.21 -13.82 -15.50
CA LYS A 95 12.28 -14.50 -16.20
C LYS A 95 13.46 -13.73 -15.69
N VAL A 96 14.30 -14.39 -14.91
CA VAL A 96 15.45 -13.79 -14.25
C VAL A 96 16.22 -13.11 -15.36
N GLN A 97 15.90 -11.84 -15.61
CA GLN A 97 16.54 -11.04 -16.60
C GLN A 97 17.83 -10.76 -15.86
N SER A 98 18.84 -11.56 -16.19
CA SER A 98 20.22 -11.26 -15.87
C SER A 98 20.34 -9.75 -16.06
N PRO A 99 20.57 -8.99 -14.98
CA PRO A 99 20.51 -7.54 -15.06
C PRO A 99 21.43 -7.15 -16.20
N SER A 100 20.87 -6.48 -17.21
CA SER A 100 21.67 -5.98 -18.31
C SER A 100 22.80 -5.17 -17.68
N LYS A 101 24.04 -5.32 -18.18
CA LYS A 101 25.18 -4.57 -17.63
C LYS A 101 24.91 -3.06 -17.60
N ALA A 102 24.05 -2.56 -18.49
CA ALA A 102 23.61 -1.16 -18.50
C ALA A 102 22.81 -0.81 -17.23
N ASN A 103 21.89 -1.67 -16.79
CA ASN A 103 21.03 -1.39 -15.63
C ASN A 103 21.83 -1.33 -14.32
N ILE A 104 22.92 -2.12 -14.20
CA ILE A 104 23.81 -2.07 -13.03
C ILE A 104 24.58 -0.75 -12.99
N ALA A 105 25.07 -0.30 -14.16
CA ALA A 105 25.77 0.98 -14.25
C ALA A 105 24.81 2.14 -13.93
N GLU A 106 23.58 2.11 -14.42
CA GLU A 106 22.55 3.10 -14.12
C GLU A 106 22.19 3.13 -12.62
N ASP A 107 22.03 1.97 -11.97
CA ASP A 107 21.75 1.87 -10.54
C ASP A 107 22.89 2.49 -9.70
N LEU A 108 24.15 2.23 -10.09
CA LEU A 108 25.33 2.82 -9.45
C LEU A 108 25.43 4.34 -9.66
N LEU A 109 25.19 4.81 -10.88
CA LEU A 109 25.21 6.24 -11.20
C LEU A 109 24.11 6.99 -10.44
N THR A 110 22.91 6.39 -10.34
CA THR A 110 21.79 6.95 -9.56
C THR A 110 22.17 7.09 -8.09
N LEU A 111 22.81 6.07 -7.51
CA LEU A 111 23.26 6.14 -6.11
C LEU A 111 24.39 7.18 -5.92
N ALA A 112 25.31 7.29 -6.89
CA ALA A 112 26.35 8.31 -6.87
C ALA A 112 25.77 9.73 -6.97
N ASP A 113 24.73 9.94 -7.79
CA ASP A 113 24.02 11.22 -7.88
C ASP A 113 23.38 11.59 -6.54
N LEU A 114 22.73 10.64 -5.87
CA LEU A 114 22.16 10.84 -4.53
C LEU A 114 23.26 11.21 -3.50
N LEU A 115 24.39 10.53 -3.52
CA LEU A 115 25.53 10.84 -2.65
C LEU A 115 26.05 12.26 -2.88
N GLN A 116 26.18 12.70 -4.13
CA GLN A 116 26.59 14.08 -4.42
C GLN A 116 25.53 15.11 -4.05
N GLY A 117 24.24 14.74 -4.09
CA GLY A 117 23.16 15.57 -3.59
C GLY A 117 23.29 15.86 -2.08
N PHE A 118 23.63 14.85 -1.28
CA PHE A 118 23.85 15.02 0.16
C PHE A 118 25.22 15.55 0.56
N TYR A 119 26.22 15.39 -0.32
CA TYR A 119 27.58 15.85 -0.09
C TYR A 119 28.09 16.64 -1.31
N PRO A 120 27.69 17.92 -1.47
CA PRO A 120 27.98 18.70 -2.68
C PRO A 120 29.47 18.88 -2.98
N GLY A 121 30.32 18.80 -1.96
CA GLY A 121 31.78 18.86 -2.10
C GLY A 121 32.44 17.54 -2.53
N MET A 122 31.68 16.44 -2.66
CA MET A 122 32.20 15.12 -3.00
C MET A 122 32.53 15.04 -4.51
N PRO A 123 33.78 14.74 -4.90
CA PRO A 123 34.13 14.52 -6.30
C PRO A 123 33.38 13.32 -6.91
N ARG A 124 33.06 13.39 -8.20
CA ARG A 124 32.27 12.34 -8.88
C ARG A 124 32.88 10.95 -8.74
N THR A 125 34.19 10.86 -8.93
CA THR A 125 34.93 9.60 -8.83
C THR A 125 34.86 8.99 -7.43
N ALA A 126 34.81 9.83 -6.38
CA ALA A 126 34.65 9.37 -5.00
C ALA A 126 33.21 8.88 -4.75
N ALA A 127 32.21 9.57 -5.29
CA ALA A 127 30.80 9.17 -5.17
C ALA A 127 30.54 7.82 -5.85
N GLU A 128 31.06 7.61 -7.07
CA GLU A 128 30.94 6.33 -7.79
C GLU A 128 31.68 5.20 -7.07
N ALA A 129 32.90 5.46 -6.57
CA ALA A 129 33.65 4.47 -5.80
C ALA A 129 32.93 4.09 -4.49
N LEU A 130 32.33 5.07 -3.81
CA LEU A 130 31.55 4.83 -2.60
C LEU A 130 30.27 4.06 -2.90
N ALA A 131 29.54 4.42 -3.96
CA ALA A 131 28.34 3.72 -4.41
C ALA A 131 28.61 2.24 -4.75
N ALA A 132 29.79 1.93 -5.31
CA ALA A 132 30.22 0.57 -5.61
C ALA A 132 30.80 -0.19 -4.39
N SER A 133 30.98 0.47 -3.24
CA SER A 133 31.58 -0.13 -2.05
C SER A 133 30.65 -1.12 -1.36
N SER A 134 31.22 -2.03 -0.58
CA SER A 134 30.46 -2.98 0.25
C SER A 134 29.54 -2.28 1.26
N THR A 135 29.96 -1.11 1.78
CA THR A 135 29.18 -0.34 2.76
C THR A 135 27.88 0.22 2.19
N MET A 136 27.81 0.43 0.87
CA MET A 136 26.63 0.98 0.19
C MET A 136 25.74 -0.09 -0.44
N GLN A 137 26.04 -1.38 -0.26
CA GLN A 137 25.27 -2.47 -0.88
C GLN A 137 23.79 -2.43 -0.53
N ALA A 138 23.42 -2.12 0.71
CA ALA A 138 22.03 -2.01 1.12
C ALA A 138 21.29 -0.90 0.34
N ALA A 139 21.90 0.29 0.24
CA ALA A 139 21.33 1.40 -0.52
C ALA A 139 21.23 1.08 -2.01
N LEU A 140 22.24 0.42 -2.59
CA LEU A 140 22.22 0.00 -3.99
C LEU A 140 21.11 -1.03 -4.28
N GLN A 141 20.88 -1.97 -3.36
CA GLN A 141 19.75 -2.91 -3.49
C GLN A 141 18.41 -2.18 -3.45
N VAL A 142 18.26 -1.14 -2.63
CA VAL A 142 17.04 -0.32 -2.62
C VAL A 142 16.87 0.41 -3.95
N VAL A 143 17.89 1.09 -4.47
CA VAL A 143 17.84 1.76 -5.78
C VAL A 143 17.38 0.78 -6.88
N LYS A 144 18.02 -0.39 -6.94
CA LYS A 144 17.67 -1.45 -7.89
C LYS A 144 16.22 -1.93 -7.71
N SER A 145 15.80 -2.18 -6.47
CA SER A 145 14.47 -2.69 -6.15
C SER A 145 13.39 -1.67 -6.50
N VAL A 146 13.62 -0.39 -6.22
CA VAL A 146 12.73 0.71 -6.58
C VAL A 146 12.59 0.83 -8.09
N ARG A 147 13.69 0.78 -8.85
CA ARG A 147 13.65 0.81 -10.33
C ARG A 147 12.83 -0.36 -10.86
N LEU A 148 13.14 -1.60 -10.43
CA LEU A 148 12.41 -2.79 -10.86
C LEU A 148 10.94 -2.75 -10.48
N ALA A 149 10.61 -2.25 -9.28
CA ALA A 149 9.21 -2.12 -8.84
C ALA A 149 8.45 -1.15 -9.74
N ARG A 150 9.06 -0.02 -10.15
CA ARG A 150 8.44 0.96 -11.05
C ARG A 150 8.30 0.44 -12.48
N GLU A 151 9.31 -0.26 -13.01
CA GLU A 151 9.25 -0.86 -14.35
C GLU A 151 8.16 -1.94 -14.46
N ASN A 152 7.90 -2.66 -13.35
CA ASN A 152 6.94 -3.77 -13.33
C ASN A 152 5.56 -3.38 -12.75
N ALA A 153 5.38 -2.16 -12.25
CA ALA A 153 4.10 -1.67 -11.75
C ALA A 153 3.15 -1.43 -12.93
N LYS A 154 2.26 -2.39 -13.18
CA LYS A 154 1.27 -2.37 -14.28
C LYS A 154 -0.16 -2.06 -13.81
N SER A 155 -0.35 -1.85 -12.51
CA SER A 155 -1.65 -1.70 -11.86
C SER A 155 -1.63 -0.53 -10.89
N ASP A 156 -2.73 0.22 -10.87
CA ASP A 156 -2.90 1.38 -9.99
C ASP A 156 -2.78 0.98 -8.51
N PHE A 157 -3.23 -0.22 -8.13
CA PHE A 157 -3.05 -0.75 -6.78
C PHE A 157 -1.56 -0.90 -6.42
N ILE A 158 -0.73 -1.36 -7.35
CA ILE A 158 0.72 -1.50 -7.12
C ILE A 158 1.33 -0.12 -6.91
N HIS A 159 0.95 0.88 -7.70
CA HIS A 159 1.44 2.25 -7.53
C HIS A 159 1.03 2.85 -6.17
N LEU A 160 -0.22 2.64 -5.74
CA LEU A 160 -0.70 3.13 -4.44
C LEU A 160 0.01 2.43 -3.27
N CYS A 161 0.23 1.12 -3.34
CA CYS A 161 0.98 0.38 -2.33
C CYS A 161 2.44 0.85 -2.26
N LEU A 162 3.11 1.04 -3.42
CA LEU A 162 4.47 1.57 -3.45
C LEU A 162 4.54 2.98 -2.88
N TYR A 163 3.58 3.84 -3.20
CA TYR A 163 3.50 5.19 -2.66
C TYR A 163 3.33 5.19 -1.13
N GLY A 164 2.40 4.39 -0.61
CA GLY A 164 2.20 4.23 0.83
C GLY A 164 3.47 3.75 1.54
N LEU A 165 4.12 2.72 0.99
CA LEU A 165 5.37 2.17 1.51
C LEU A 165 6.48 3.22 1.54
N PHE A 166 6.66 3.99 0.47
CA PHE A 166 7.67 5.06 0.47
C PHE A 166 7.33 6.15 1.47
N LYS A 167 6.08 6.59 1.55
CA LYS A 167 5.67 7.65 2.48
C LYS A 167 5.94 7.27 3.94
N GLU A 168 5.58 6.06 4.34
CA GLU A 168 5.80 5.57 5.71
C GLU A 168 7.30 5.48 6.03
N ASN A 169 8.07 4.85 5.14
CA ASN A 169 9.51 4.66 5.37
C ASN A 169 10.30 5.98 5.29
N THR A 170 9.88 6.94 4.47
CA THR A 170 10.45 8.29 4.47
C THR A 170 10.26 8.94 5.83
N SER A 171 9.05 8.90 6.41
CA SER A 171 8.82 9.49 7.74
C SER A 171 9.70 8.85 8.82
N ALA A 172 9.91 7.54 8.77
CA ALA A 172 10.79 6.84 9.71
C ALA A 172 12.26 7.26 9.53
N LEU A 173 12.77 7.26 8.29
CA LEU A 173 14.15 7.68 7.98
C LEU A 173 14.41 9.14 8.34
N GLU A 174 13.44 10.04 8.10
CA GLU A 174 13.60 11.43 8.50
C GLU A 174 13.72 11.60 10.02
N ALA A 175 12.99 10.80 10.81
CA ALA A 175 13.12 10.82 12.26
C ALA A 175 14.52 10.36 12.70
N GLU A 176 15.06 9.31 12.07
CA GLU A 176 16.44 8.85 12.31
C GLU A 176 17.49 9.91 11.93
N ILE A 177 17.30 10.57 10.78
CA ILE A 177 18.18 11.65 10.32
C ILE A 177 18.14 12.83 11.31
N ARG A 178 16.96 13.25 11.76
CA ARG A 178 16.80 14.35 12.73
C ARG A 178 17.42 14.00 14.10
N ALA A 179 17.41 12.72 14.49
CA ALA A 179 18.01 12.26 15.74
C ALA A 179 19.56 12.30 15.72
N ASN A 180 20.19 12.32 14.54
CA ASN A 180 21.65 12.39 14.41
C ASN A 180 22.11 13.74 13.80
N PRO A 181 22.82 14.59 14.58
CA PRO A 181 23.27 15.90 14.10
C PRO A 181 24.14 15.85 12.83
N ALA A 182 24.95 14.80 12.66
CA ALA A 182 25.78 14.66 11.46
C ALA A 182 24.94 14.38 10.21
N PHE A 183 23.91 13.55 10.34
CA PHE A 183 23.00 13.21 9.23
C PHE A 183 22.13 14.42 8.88
N LEU A 184 21.60 15.11 9.89
CA LEU A 184 20.81 16.33 9.68
C LEU A 184 21.61 17.43 8.95
N ASN A 185 22.88 17.61 9.31
CA ASN A 185 23.74 18.57 8.64
C ASN A 185 24.04 18.21 7.19
N ALA A 186 24.18 16.92 6.86
CA ALA A 186 24.32 16.46 5.48
C ALA A 186 23.00 16.62 4.72
N ALA A 187 21.87 16.30 5.33
CA ALA A 187 20.55 16.45 4.73
C ALA A 187 20.26 17.91 4.34
N ARG A 188 20.57 18.88 5.21
CA ARG A 188 20.39 20.32 4.95
C ARG A 188 21.24 20.87 3.80
N GLN A 189 22.29 20.16 3.40
CA GLN A 189 23.12 20.55 2.25
C GLN A 189 22.51 20.07 0.92
N SER A 190 21.48 19.22 0.97
CA SER A 190 20.82 18.63 -0.18
C SER A 190 19.53 19.37 -0.54
N SER A 191 19.27 19.51 -1.83
CA SER A 191 17.98 19.96 -2.35
C SER A 191 16.85 18.93 -2.15
N LEU A 192 17.19 17.70 -1.74
CA LEU A 192 16.24 16.61 -1.51
C LEU A 192 15.62 16.65 -0.11
N TRP A 193 16.15 17.48 0.79
CA TRP A 193 15.59 17.66 2.13
C TRP A 193 14.61 18.83 2.14
N ALA A 194 13.34 18.54 2.46
CA ALA A 194 12.34 19.56 2.71
C ALA A 194 12.21 19.77 4.22
N GLU A 195 12.40 21.01 4.69
CA GLU A 195 12.07 21.41 6.06
C GLU A 195 10.58 21.72 6.21
#